data_AF-A0A948SRH0-F1
#
_entry.id   AF-A0A948SRH0-F1
#
_cell.length_a   1.000
_cell.length_b   1.000
_cell.length_c   1.000
_cell.angle_alpha   90.00
_cell.angle_beta   90.00
_cell.angle_gamma   90.00
#
_symmetry.space_group_name_H-M   'P 1'
#
loop_
_entity.id
_entity.type
_entity.pdbx_description
1 polymer ?
#
loop_
_entity_poly.entity_id
_entity_poly.type
_entity_poly.pdbx_seq_one_letter_code
_entity_poly.pdbx_strand_id
1 'polypeptide(L)'
;MPDLDGPPPTVLAPGTPDTVLWRAACAPHAADAAAEADRLLEARPGSSLVDATGFSALEVWTECELGALHALARWVRRSPTAARAARLESLCRWHLEFTQPDNATNRPWALHVFARAGEPEWTLYAETLLHNATASDARHEPLTRWLLLDAVRELRLPAA
;
A
#
# COMPACT_ATOMS: atom_id res chain seq x y z
N MET A 1 -1.84 16.33 15.35
CA MET A 1 -1.22 15.13 14.75
C MET A 1 -2.32 14.36 14.04
N PRO A 2 -2.12 13.88 12.80
CA PRO A 2 -3.10 13.02 12.15
C PRO A 2 -3.33 11.74 12.97
N ASP A 3 -4.57 11.24 12.96
CA ASP A 3 -4.90 9.91 13.47
C ASP A 3 -4.31 8.86 12.52
N LEU A 4 -3.32 8.10 13.00
CA LEU A 4 -2.67 7.04 12.22
C LEU A 4 -3.31 5.66 12.47
N ASP A 5 -4.18 5.52 13.46
CA ASP A 5 -4.79 4.23 13.81
C ASP A 5 -5.98 3.89 12.91
N GLY A 6 -6.63 4.92 12.37
CA GLY A 6 -7.65 4.83 11.33
C GLY A 6 -7.10 4.70 9.89
N PRO A 7 -8.01 4.76 8.89
CA PRO A 7 -7.63 4.80 7.48
C PRO A 7 -7.00 6.16 7.10
N PRO A 8 -6.30 6.23 5.96
CA PRO A 8 -5.75 7.46 5.43
C PRO A 8 -6.84 8.52 5.19
N PRO A 9 -6.53 9.83 5.31
CA PRO A 9 -7.48 10.91 5.13
C PRO A 9 -7.73 11.20 3.64
N THR A 10 -8.29 10.22 2.94
CA THR A 10 -8.61 10.27 1.51
C THR A 10 -9.96 9.62 1.25
N VAL A 11 -10.55 9.92 0.09
CA VAL A 11 -11.77 9.25 -0.37
C VAL A 11 -11.37 7.91 -0.98
N LEU A 12 -11.68 6.82 -0.29
CA LEU A 12 -11.53 5.47 -0.80
C LEU A 12 -12.84 5.05 -1.51
N ALA A 13 -12.76 4.69 -2.78
CA ALA A 13 -13.94 4.34 -3.55
C ALA A 13 -14.52 2.99 -3.09
N PRO A 14 -15.81 2.87 -2.74
CA PRO A 14 -16.35 1.61 -2.21
C PRO A 14 -16.08 0.41 -3.11
N GLY A 15 -15.63 -0.71 -2.52
CA GLY A 15 -15.37 -1.96 -3.22
C GLY A 15 -14.03 -2.04 -3.95
N THR A 16 -13.22 -0.99 -3.92
CA THR A 16 -11.84 -1.03 -4.43
C THR A 16 -10.91 -1.82 -3.50
N PRO A 17 -9.81 -2.39 -4.03
CA PRO A 17 -8.82 -3.15 -3.25
C PRO A 17 -8.31 -2.42 -2.01
N ASP A 18 -7.97 -1.14 -2.12
CA ASP A 18 -7.47 -0.35 -1.00
C ASP A 18 -8.54 -0.21 0.10
N THR A 19 -9.81 0.02 -0.25
CA THR A 19 -10.92 0.07 0.70
C THR A 19 -11.09 -1.25 1.45
N VAL A 20 -10.99 -2.39 0.75
CA VAL A 20 -11.08 -3.73 1.36
C VAL A 20 -9.93 -3.94 2.34
N LEU A 21 -8.70 -3.67 1.92
CA LEU A 21 -7.51 -3.90 2.74
C LEU A 21 -7.40 -2.91 3.89
N TRP A 22 -7.82 -1.65 3.73
CA TRP A 22 -7.86 -0.68 4.83
C TRP A 22 -8.88 -1.07 5.90
N ARG A 23 -10.03 -1.65 5.53
CA ARG A 23 -10.99 -2.20 6.51
C ARG A 23 -10.35 -3.32 7.33
N ALA A 24 -9.68 -4.27 6.68
CA ALA A 24 -8.99 -5.36 7.37
C ALA A 24 -7.81 -4.86 8.23
N ALA A 25 -7.05 -3.88 7.74
CA ALA A 25 -5.94 -3.28 8.46
C ALA A 25 -6.38 -2.50 9.70
N CYS A 26 -7.54 -1.82 9.66
CA CYS A 26 -8.08 -1.06 10.78
C CYS A 26 -8.76 -1.97 11.82
N ALA A 27 -9.46 -3.01 11.37
CA ALA A 27 -10.20 -3.97 12.20
C ALA A 27 -9.70 -5.42 11.98
N PRO A 28 -8.45 -5.75 12.37
CA PRO A 28 -7.82 -7.03 12.03
C PRO A 28 -8.49 -8.28 12.64
N HIS A 29 -9.38 -8.09 13.61
CA HIS A 29 -10.14 -9.16 14.27
C HIS A 29 -11.60 -9.26 13.78
N ALA A 30 -12.03 -8.38 12.87
CA ALA A 30 -13.35 -8.49 12.25
C ALA A 30 -13.31 -9.60 11.19
N ALA A 31 -13.95 -10.74 11.49
CA ALA A 31 -13.89 -11.94 10.65
C ALA A 31 -14.35 -11.67 9.20
N ASP A 32 -15.42 -10.89 9.02
CA ASP A 32 -15.95 -10.59 7.67
C ASP A 32 -14.98 -9.75 6.84
N ALA A 33 -14.35 -8.74 7.46
CA ALA A 33 -13.36 -7.90 6.78
C ALA A 33 -12.10 -8.70 6.43
N ALA A 34 -11.65 -9.58 7.33
CA ALA A 34 -10.53 -10.47 7.07
C ALA A 34 -10.83 -11.45 5.93
N ALA A 35 -12.01 -12.09 5.94
CA ALA A 35 -12.40 -13.05 4.90
C ALA A 35 -12.63 -12.41 3.52
N GLU A 36 -13.10 -11.17 3.47
CA GLU A 36 -13.18 -10.40 2.22
C GLU A 36 -11.78 -10.06 1.67
N ALA A 37 -10.89 -9.59 2.55
CA ALA A 37 -9.52 -9.26 2.19
C ALA A 37 -8.70 -10.49 1.77
N ASP A 38 -8.83 -11.62 2.45
CA ASP A 38 -8.15 -12.87 2.06
C ASP A 38 -8.62 -13.34 0.67
N ARG A 39 -9.93 -13.28 0.37
CA ARG A 39 -10.46 -13.58 -0.97
C ARG A 39 -9.89 -12.67 -2.06
N LEU A 40 -9.73 -11.38 -1.76
CA LEU A 40 -9.10 -10.42 -2.67
C LEU A 40 -7.64 -10.81 -2.95
N LEU A 41 -6.89 -11.18 -1.91
CA LEU A 41 -5.48 -11.60 -2.04
C LEU A 41 -5.31 -12.86 -2.90
N GLU A 42 -6.26 -13.80 -2.79
CA GLU A 42 -6.27 -15.08 -3.51
C GLU A 42 -6.77 -14.98 -4.96
N ALA A 43 -7.51 -13.91 -5.31
CA ALA A 43 -8.18 -13.81 -6.61
C ALA A 43 -7.21 -13.81 -7.82
N ARG A 44 -5.97 -13.34 -7.62
CA ARG A 44 -4.97 -13.15 -8.69
C ARG A 44 -3.55 -13.50 -8.23
N PRO A 45 -3.24 -14.78 -8.00
CA PRO A 45 -1.92 -15.18 -7.51
C PRO A 45 -0.81 -14.77 -8.51
N GLY A 46 0.28 -14.21 -8.00
CA GLY A 46 1.45 -13.81 -8.80
C GLY A 46 1.25 -12.56 -9.68
N SER A 47 0.14 -11.84 -9.52
CA SER A 47 -0.17 -10.61 -10.27
C SER A 47 -0.54 -9.46 -9.31
N SER A 48 -0.92 -8.30 -9.86
CA SER A 48 -1.60 -7.21 -9.13
C SER A 48 -2.90 -7.68 -8.47
N LEU A 49 -3.46 -6.87 -7.57
CA LEU A 49 -4.72 -7.19 -6.88
C LEU A 49 -5.92 -7.16 -7.84
N VAL A 50 -5.94 -6.21 -8.78
CA VAL A 50 -6.98 -6.06 -9.80
C VAL A 50 -6.39 -5.70 -11.17
N ASP A 51 -7.20 -5.92 -12.20
CA ASP A 51 -6.87 -5.55 -13.57
C ASP A 51 -7.07 -4.04 -13.81
N ALA A 52 -6.21 -3.44 -14.64
CA ALA A 52 -6.26 -2.01 -14.95
C ALA A 52 -7.48 -1.62 -15.81
N THR A 53 -8.10 -2.55 -16.54
CA THR A 53 -9.22 -2.27 -17.47
C THR A 53 -10.46 -1.67 -16.81
N GLY A 54 -10.63 -1.81 -15.49
CA GLY A 54 -11.74 -1.23 -14.74
C GLY A 54 -11.53 0.23 -14.31
N PHE A 55 -10.36 0.82 -14.58
CA PHE A 55 -9.99 2.14 -14.11
C PHE A 55 -9.99 3.17 -15.24
N SER A 56 -10.32 4.41 -14.90
CA SER A 56 -10.37 5.51 -15.88
C SER A 56 -9.00 5.93 -16.40
N ALA A 57 -7.93 5.66 -15.63
CA ALA A 57 -6.55 5.98 -15.97
C ALA A 57 -5.59 5.02 -15.24
N LEU A 58 -4.41 4.81 -15.81
CA LEU A 58 -3.40 3.92 -15.24
C LEU A 58 -2.91 4.42 -13.89
N GLU A 59 -2.84 5.73 -13.69
CA GLU A 59 -2.40 6.37 -12.47
C GLU A 59 -3.40 6.13 -11.32
N VAL A 60 -4.71 6.11 -11.64
CA VAL A 60 -5.75 5.81 -10.65
C VAL A 60 -5.70 4.33 -10.23
N TRP A 61 -5.48 3.43 -11.19
CA TRP A 61 -5.22 2.02 -10.88
C TRP A 61 -3.96 1.85 -10.03
N THR A 62 -2.86 2.50 -10.42
CA THR A 62 -1.56 2.43 -9.72
C THR A 62 -1.69 2.93 -8.28
N GLU A 63 -2.37 4.06 -8.09
CA GLU A 63 -2.63 4.61 -6.76
C GLU A 63 -3.47 3.65 -5.90
N CYS A 64 -4.52 3.05 -6.47
CA CYS A 64 -5.32 2.06 -5.77
C CYS A 64 -4.49 0.83 -5.36
N GLU A 65 -3.66 0.30 -6.25
CA GLU A 65 -2.81 -0.87 -5.95
C GLU A 65 -1.78 -0.55 -4.86
N LEU A 66 -1.07 0.58 -4.95
CA LEU A 66 -0.07 0.96 -3.96
C LEU A 66 -0.72 1.36 -2.62
N GLY A 67 -1.91 1.97 -2.66
CA GLY A 67 -2.72 2.24 -1.47
C GLY A 67 -3.15 0.96 -0.76
N ALA A 68 -3.56 -0.05 -1.53
CA ALA A 68 -3.88 -1.38 -1.04
C ALA A 68 -2.65 -2.10 -0.47
N LEU A 69 -1.50 -2.00 -1.15
CA LEU A 69 -0.22 -2.56 -0.68
C LEU A 69 0.20 -1.97 0.67
N HIS A 70 0.02 -0.65 0.84
CA HIS A 70 0.27 0.03 2.11
C HIS A 70 -0.62 -0.53 3.23
N ALA A 71 -1.92 -0.72 2.97
CA ALA A 71 -2.85 -1.30 3.92
C ALA A 71 -2.51 -2.76 4.25
N LEU A 72 -2.12 -3.56 3.24
CA LEU A 72 -1.73 -4.95 3.40
C LEU A 72 -0.54 -5.10 4.34
N ALA A 73 0.49 -4.26 4.19
CA ALA A 73 1.66 -4.29 5.06
C ALA A 73 1.28 -4.10 6.54
N ARG A 74 0.39 -3.14 6.84
CA ARG A 74 -0.16 -2.96 8.18
C ARG A 74 -0.95 -4.17 8.66
N TRP A 75 -1.77 -4.74 7.79
CA TRP A 75 -2.59 -5.88 8.15
C TRP A 75 -1.76 -7.13 8.45
N VAL A 76 -0.76 -7.43 7.62
CA VAL A 76 0.22 -8.50 7.85
C VAL A 76 0.89 -8.34 9.20
N ARG A 77 1.33 -7.13 9.55
CA ARG A 77 1.96 -6.87 10.86
C ARG A 77 0.99 -7.09 12.02
N ARG A 78 -0.27 -6.66 11.89
CA ARG A 78 -1.27 -6.72 12.98
C ARG A 78 -1.91 -8.11 13.14
N SER A 79 -1.99 -8.88 12.06
CA SER A 79 -2.65 -10.19 12.00
C SER A 79 -1.89 -11.10 11.03
N PRO A 80 -0.68 -11.55 11.42
CA PRO A 80 0.22 -12.25 10.52
C PRO A 80 -0.31 -13.65 10.19
N THR A 81 -0.20 -14.00 8.90
CA THR A 81 -0.28 -15.37 8.41
C THR A 81 0.79 -15.57 7.35
N ALA A 82 1.27 -16.79 7.18
CA ALA A 82 2.28 -17.10 6.16
C ALA A 82 1.77 -16.75 4.75
N ALA A 83 0.48 -17.00 4.47
CA ALA A 83 -0.13 -16.68 3.18
C ALA A 83 -0.15 -15.17 2.90
N ARG A 84 -0.53 -14.33 3.88
CA ARG A 84 -0.55 -12.87 3.71
C ARG A 84 0.85 -12.29 3.56
N ALA A 85 1.81 -12.79 4.33
CA ALA A 85 3.21 -12.37 4.22
C ALA A 85 3.80 -12.72 2.84
N ALA A 86 3.60 -13.95 2.37
CA ALA A 86 4.02 -14.37 1.04
C ALA A 86 3.34 -13.55 -0.07
N ARG A 87 2.05 -13.22 0.11
CA ARG A 87 1.33 -12.40 -0.87
C ARG A 87 1.81 -10.95 -0.90
N LEU A 88 2.11 -10.34 0.26
CA LEU A 88 2.71 -9.01 0.34
C LEU A 88 4.04 -8.98 -0.42
N GLU A 89 4.93 -9.93 -0.16
CA GLU A 89 6.22 -10.03 -0.83
C GLU A 89 6.06 -10.22 -2.35
N SER A 90 5.13 -11.09 -2.77
CA SER A 90 4.80 -11.30 -4.18
C SER A 90 4.28 -10.03 -4.86
N LEU A 91 3.43 -9.25 -4.19
CA LEU A 91 2.91 -7.98 -4.73
C LEU A 91 4.01 -6.93 -4.83
N CYS A 92 4.88 -6.83 -3.83
CA CYS A 92 6.01 -5.90 -3.89
C CYS A 92 6.91 -6.19 -5.08
N ARG A 93 7.29 -7.46 -5.30
CA ARG A 93 8.08 -7.87 -6.47
C ARG A 93 7.37 -7.53 -7.78
N TRP A 94 6.08 -7.83 -7.85
CA TRP A 94 5.28 -7.50 -9.03
C TRP A 94 5.28 -5.99 -9.32
N HIS A 95 5.10 -5.15 -8.30
CA HIS A 95 5.13 -3.69 -8.49
C HIS A 95 6.51 -3.14 -8.85
N LEU A 96 7.60 -3.72 -8.32
CA LEU A 96 8.95 -3.35 -8.74
C LEU A 96 9.18 -3.61 -10.23
N GLU A 97 8.68 -4.75 -10.73
CA GLU A 97 8.86 -5.14 -12.13
C GLU A 97 7.92 -4.36 -13.08
N PHE A 98 6.65 -4.18 -12.70
CA PHE A 98 5.59 -3.75 -13.64
C PHE A 98 5.04 -2.36 -13.38
N THR A 99 5.37 -1.71 -12.26
CA THR A 99 4.78 -0.41 -11.89
C THR A 99 5.84 0.66 -11.77
N GLN A 100 5.82 1.64 -12.68
CA GLN A 100 6.71 2.78 -12.56
C GLN A 100 6.24 3.71 -11.42
N PRO A 101 7.15 4.15 -10.53
CA PRO A 101 6.79 4.94 -9.34
C PRO A 101 6.34 6.38 -9.65
N ASP A 102 6.54 6.89 -10.86
CA ASP A 102 6.02 8.16 -11.35
C ASP A 102 4.53 8.10 -11.73
N ASN A 103 4.02 6.90 -12.05
CA ASN A 103 2.59 6.67 -12.27
C ASN A 103 1.76 6.71 -10.97
N ALA A 104 2.40 6.77 -9.79
CA ALA A 104 1.77 6.74 -8.47
C ALA A 104 1.25 8.10 -7.97
N THR A 105 0.74 8.96 -8.87
CA THR A 105 0.13 10.28 -8.58
C THR A 105 0.95 11.19 -7.65
N ASN A 106 2.28 11.00 -7.60
CA ASN A 106 3.20 11.66 -6.68
C ASN A 106 2.91 11.45 -5.17
N ARG A 107 2.26 10.34 -4.79
CA ARG A 107 2.00 10.01 -3.38
C ARG A 107 2.88 8.84 -2.91
N PRO A 108 3.48 8.89 -1.71
CA PRO A 108 4.43 7.89 -1.25
C PRO A 108 3.74 6.65 -0.64
N TRP A 109 2.73 6.12 -1.34
CA TRP A 109 2.05 4.89 -0.93
C TRP A 109 3.05 3.72 -0.85
N ALA A 110 2.84 2.85 0.14
CA ALA A 110 3.71 1.71 0.47
C ALA A 110 5.22 1.97 0.61
N LEU A 111 5.68 3.24 0.71
CA LEU A 111 7.11 3.59 0.77
C LEU A 111 7.90 2.80 1.83
N HIS A 112 7.33 2.59 3.01
CA HIS A 112 7.97 1.85 4.10
C HIS A 112 8.22 0.37 3.77
N VAL A 113 7.41 -0.22 2.90
CA VAL A 113 7.55 -1.63 2.51
C VAL A 113 8.81 -1.78 1.66
N PHE A 114 8.99 -0.90 0.69
CA PHE A 114 10.16 -0.90 -0.19
C PHE A 114 11.44 -0.49 0.57
N ALA A 115 11.36 0.54 1.41
CA ALA A 115 12.49 0.99 2.23
C ALA A 115 12.99 -0.09 3.21
N ARG A 116 12.12 -0.97 3.68
CA ARG A 116 12.47 -2.03 4.65
C ARG A 116 13.21 -3.20 4.02
N ALA A 117 13.01 -3.50 2.74
CA ALA A 117 13.63 -4.65 2.09
C ALA A 117 15.16 -4.57 2.08
N GLY A 118 15.73 -3.36 2.02
CA GLY A 118 17.17 -3.12 2.12
C GLY A 118 17.99 -3.53 0.89
N GLU A 119 17.36 -4.07 -0.14
CA GLU A 119 17.99 -4.36 -1.43
C GLU A 119 18.12 -3.06 -2.27
N PRO A 120 19.18 -2.92 -3.11
CA PRO A 120 19.43 -1.68 -3.86
C PRO A 120 18.25 -1.23 -4.75
N GLU A 121 17.62 -2.17 -5.46
CA GLU A 121 16.49 -1.88 -6.36
C GLU A 121 15.27 -1.39 -5.59
N TRP A 122 14.95 -2.04 -4.47
CA TRP A 122 13.83 -1.67 -3.60
C TRP A 122 14.07 -0.30 -2.96
N THR A 123 15.32 -0.03 -2.56
CA THR A 123 15.72 1.25 -1.99
C THR A 123 15.55 2.36 -3.01
N LEU A 124 16.01 2.17 -4.25
CA LEU A 124 15.83 3.13 -5.34
C LEU A 124 14.35 3.39 -5.63
N TYR A 125 13.52 2.35 -5.60
CA TYR A 125 12.07 2.49 -5.76
C TYR A 125 11.46 3.37 -4.66
N ALA A 126 11.82 3.11 -3.39
CA ALA A 126 11.38 3.90 -2.24
C ALA A 126 11.85 5.36 -2.33
N GLU A 127 13.11 5.59 -2.71
CA GLU A 127 13.69 6.92 -2.93
C GLU A 127 12.95 7.67 -4.04
N THR A 128 12.56 6.98 -5.11
CA THR A 128 11.81 7.59 -6.22
C THR A 128 10.40 7.99 -5.80
N LEU A 129 9.69 7.14 -5.05
CA LEU A 129 8.39 7.50 -4.46
C LEU A 129 8.50 8.74 -3.57
N LEU A 130 9.54 8.80 -2.73
CA LEU A 130 9.80 9.95 -1.87
C LEU A 130 10.11 11.21 -2.70
N HIS A 131 10.99 11.08 -3.69
CA HIS A 131 11.36 12.17 -4.57
C HIS A 131 10.13 12.76 -5.27
N ASN A 132 9.30 11.92 -5.91
CA ASN A 132 8.08 12.35 -6.61
C ASN A 132 7.13 13.12 -5.68
N ALA A 133 6.94 12.63 -4.45
CA ALA A 133 6.13 13.32 -3.46
C ALA A 133 6.71 14.68 -3.04
N THR A 134 8.04 14.80 -2.93
CA THR A 134 8.71 16.06 -2.54
C THR A 134 8.87 17.08 -3.67
N ALA A 135 8.97 16.60 -4.91
CA ALA A 135 9.18 17.40 -6.11
C ALA A 135 7.88 18.02 -6.65
N SER A 136 6.73 17.50 -6.24
CA SER A 136 5.40 17.98 -6.63
C SER A 136 4.71 18.77 -5.50
N ASP A 137 3.57 19.37 -5.81
CA ASP A 137 2.71 20.03 -4.81
C ASP A 137 2.08 19.06 -3.81
N ALA A 138 2.12 17.74 -4.09
CA ALA A 138 1.62 16.70 -3.20
C ALA A 138 2.28 16.76 -1.81
N ARG A 139 3.50 17.31 -1.68
CA ARG A 139 4.19 17.51 -0.39
C ARG A 139 3.39 18.33 0.63
N HIS A 140 2.47 19.17 0.17
CA HIS A 140 1.63 20.00 1.04
C HIS A 140 0.30 19.32 1.41
N GLU A 141 -0.06 18.21 0.75
CA GLU A 141 -1.31 17.50 1.00
C GLU A 141 -1.36 16.85 2.40
N PRO A 142 -2.51 16.90 3.09
CA PRO A 142 -2.70 16.16 4.34
C PRO A 142 -2.43 14.66 4.20
N LEU A 143 -2.80 14.06 3.06
CA LEU A 143 -2.57 12.65 2.77
C LEU A 143 -1.07 12.32 2.72
N THR A 144 -0.27 13.08 1.98
CA THR A 144 1.19 12.85 1.91
C THR A 144 1.85 12.91 3.29
N ARG A 145 1.46 13.89 4.12
CA ARG A 145 1.95 13.98 5.51
C ARG A 145 1.55 12.76 6.33
N TRP A 146 0.32 12.30 6.18
CA TRP A 146 -0.18 11.09 6.83
C TRP A 146 0.65 9.87 6.41
N LEU A 147 0.88 9.68 5.11
CA LEU A 147 1.63 8.55 4.55
C LEU A 147 3.07 8.51 5.03
N LEU A 148 3.75 9.65 5.07
CA LEU A 148 5.13 9.74 5.56
C LEU A 148 5.21 9.47 7.06
N LEU A 149 4.26 9.99 7.86
CA LEU A 149 4.21 9.72 9.29
C LEU A 149 3.91 8.25 9.58
N ASP A 150 2.98 7.64 8.83
CA ASP A 150 2.68 6.22 8.96
C ASP A 150 3.86 5.36 8.52
N ALA A 151 4.54 5.72 7.42
CA ALA A 151 5.75 5.03 6.97
C ALA A 151 6.85 5.07 8.02
N VAL A 152 7.10 6.21 8.67
CA VAL A 152 8.06 6.32 9.78
C VAL A 152 7.64 5.47 10.97
N ARG A 153 6.35 5.46 11.33
CA ARG A 153 5.83 4.61 12.39
C ARG A 153 6.08 3.14 12.08
N GLU A 154 5.69 2.71 10.89
CA GLU A 154 5.86 1.33 10.46
C GLU A 154 7.33 0.94 10.42
N LEU A 155 8.23 1.78 9.89
CA LEU A 155 9.70 1.54 9.84
C LEU A 155 10.35 1.38 11.22
N ARG A 156 9.84 2.05 12.25
CA ARG A 156 10.35 1.95 13.63
C ARG A 156 9.90 0.69 14.35
N LEU A 157 8.85 0.02 13.87
CA LEU A 157 8.39 -1.23 14.44
C LEU A 157 9.31 -2.39 13.97
N PRO A 158 9.44 -3.47 14.77
CA PRO A 158 10.11 -4.68 14.32
C PRO A 158 9.46 -5.23 13.05
N ALA A 159 10.25 -5.90 12.20
CA ALA A 159 9.69 -6.69 11.11
C ALA A 159 8.79 -7.80 11.69
N ALA A 160 7.69 -8.09 10.97
CA ALA A 160 6.71 -9.11 11.33
C ALA A 160 7.22 -10.53 11.01
#